data_AF-F2X4U9-F1
#
_entry.id   AF-F2X4U9-F1
#
_cell.length_a   1.000
_cell.length_b   1.000
_cell.length_c   1.000
_cell.angle_alpha   90.00
_cell.angle_beta   90.00
_cell.angle_gamma   90.00
#
_symmetry.space_group_name_H-M   'P 1'
#
loop_
_entity.id
_entity.type
_entity.pdbx_description
1 polymer ?
#
loop_
_entity_poly.entity_id
_entity_poly.type
_entity_poly.pdbx_seq_one_letter_code
_entity_poly.pdbx_strand_id
1 'polypeptide(L)'
;MLNKVQLIGNITHDLEPTTINTNEGEISKLDFSIAVNIKDKVNFIPCVIFRNQADNMFMYLHKGSKIYVEGSLSVERYTNSDGENKTSTKVIVQKVIFLDNKNK
;
A
#
# COMPACT_ATOMS: atom_id res chain seq x y z
N MET A 1 -3.14 18.15 -14.00
CA MET A 1 -2.49 16.96 -14.61
C MET A 1 -3.03 15.72 -13.92
N LEU A 2 -3.14 14.59 -14.63
CA LEU A 2 -3.72 13.35 -14.10
C LEU A 2 -2.62 12.43 -13.53
N ASN A 3 -2.76 12.02 -12.28
CA ASN A 3 -1.97 10.95 -11.66
C ASN A 3 -2.94 9.99 -10.97
N LYS A 4 -3.18 8.83 -11.58
CA LYS A 4 -4.13 7.83 -11.11
C LYS A 4 -3.57 6.44 -11.34
N VAL A 5 -3.63 5.61 -10.31
CA VAL A 5 -3.23 4.21 -10.31
C VAL A 5 -4.42 3.38 -9.83
N GLN A 6 -4.73 2.30 -10.55
CA GLN A 6 -5.77 1.33 -10.19
C GLN A 6 -5.18 -0.07 -10.36
N LEU A 7 -5.20 -0.87 -9.30
CA LEU A 7 -4.58 -2.19 -9.28
C LEU A 7 -5.48 -3.19 -8.56
N ILE A 8 -5.41 -4.45 -8.99
CA ILE A 8 -5.96 -5.59 -8.26
C ILE A 8 -4.83 -6.56 -8.00
N GLY A 9 -4.69 -7.00 -6.76
CA GLY A 9 -3.63 -7.91 -6.36
C GLY A 9 -3.86 -8.52 -4.99
N ASN A 10 -2.88 -9.29 -4.53
CA ASN A 10 -2.90 -9.95 -3.23
C ASN A 10 -1.84 -9.34 -2.31
N ILE A 11 -2.18 -9.10 -1.04
CA ILE A 11 -1.22 -8.63 -0.05
C ILE A 11 -0.12 -9.68 0.15
N THR A 12 1.14 -9.26 0.18
CA THR A 12 2.28 -10.20 0.11
C THR A 12 2.88 -10.61 1.46
N HIS A 13 2.57 -9.86 2.52
CA HIS A 13 3.06 -10.06 3.87
C HIS A 13 2.01 -9.64 4.89
N ASP A 14 2.22 -9.96 6.17
CA ASP A 14 1.31 -9.56 7.23
C ASP A 14 1.32 -8.03 7.40
N LEU A 15 0.17 -7.49 7.78
CA LEU A 15 -0.03 -6.05 7.90
C LEU A 15 0.46 -5.58 9.28
N GLU A 16 1.43 -4.67 9.28
CA GLU A 16 2.00 -4.08 10.50
C GLU A 16 1.63 -2.59 10.56
N PRO A 17 0.60 -2.20 11.33
CA PRO A 17 0.19 -0.82 11.44
C PRO A 17 1.26 -0.03 12.19
N THR A 18 1.61 1.12 11.64
CA THR A 18 2.50 2.11 12.26
C THR A 18 1.75 3.42 12.40
N THR A 19 2.34 4.37 13.12
CA THR A 19 1.78 5.72 13.23
C THR A 19 2.79 6.73 12.72
N ILE A 20 2.27 7.86 12.22
CA ILE A 20 3.09 9.02 11.86
C ILE A 20 2.53 10.28 12.51
N ASN A 21 3.44 11.15 12.92
CA ASN A 21 3.10 12.46 13.45
C ASN A 21 2.89 13.44 12.29
N THR A 22 1.74 14.09 12.29
CA THR A 22 1.42 15.19 11.38
C THR A 22 1.10 16.45 12.18
N ASN A 23 0.99 17.59 11.50
CA ASN A 23 0.58 18.85 12.15
C ASN A 23 -0.83 18.76 12.76
N GLU A 24 -1.66 17.80 12.32
CA GLU A 24 -3.02 17.56 12.80
C GLU A 24 -3.09 16.49 13.89
N GLY A 25 -1.95 15.94 14.31
CA GLY A 25 -1.84 14.86 15.27
C GLY A 25 -1.29 13.56 14.69
N GLU A 26 -1.32 12.52 15.51
CA GLU A 26 -0.87 11.17 15.15
C GLU A 26 -1.93 10.49 14.27
N ILE A 27 -1.50 9.91 13.15
CA ILE A 27 -2.38 9.18 12.25
C ILE A 27 -1.82 7.79 11.94
N SER A 28 -2.72 6.82 11.78
CA SER A 28 -2.35 5.47 11.35
C SER A 28 -1.78 5.47 9.94
N LYS A 29 -0.77 4.63 9.73
CA LYS A 29 -0.10 4.37 8.47
C LYS A 29 0.11 2.88 8.31
N LEU A 30 -0.09 2.38 7.10
CA LEU A 30 0.23 1.01 6.75
C LEU A 30 1.04 1.02 5.45
N ASP A 31 2.29 0.57 5.53
CA ASP A 31 3.10 0.22 4.37
C ASP A 31 2.84 -1.25 4.04
N PHE A 32 2.53 -1.53 2.78
CA PHE A 32 2.29 -2.89 2.33
C PHE A 32 2.70 -3.05 0.88
N SER A 33 2.66 -4.28 0.37
CA SER A 33 2.93 -4.57 -1.03
C SER A 33 1.90 -5.53 -1.56
N ILE A 34 1.46 -5.30 -2.80
CA ILE A 34 0.54 -6.18 -3.51
C ILE A 34 1.25 -6.89 -4.67
N ALA A 35 1.01 -8.18 -4.78
CA ALA A 35 1.38 -8.96 -5.95
C ALA A 35 0.31 -8.77 -7.03
N VAL A 36 0.70 -8.18 -8.16
CA VAL A 36 -0.13 -7.96 -9.34
C VAL A 36 0.37 -8.89 -10.45
N ASN A 37 -0.47 -9.84 -10.85
CA ASN A 37 -0.14 -10.79 -11.92
C ASN A 37 -0.43 -10.15 -13.29
N ILE A 38 0.57 -10.10 -14.14
CA ILE A 38 0.49 -9.63 -15.52
C ILE A 38 1.05 -10.72 -16.43
N LYS A 39 0.14 -11.52 -17.02
CA LYS A 39 0.50 -12.71 -17.83
C LYS A 39 1.44 -13.62 -17.03
N ASP A 40 2.67 -13.80 -17.50
CA ASP A 40 3.69 -14.69 -16.93
C ASP A 40 4.60 -14.01 -15.90
N LYS A 41 4.33 -12.75 -15.55
CA LYS A 41 5.13 -11.96 -14.59
C LYS A 41 4.29 -11.50 -13.42
N VAL A 42 4.93 -11.42 -12.27
CA VAL A 42 4.34 -10.88 -11.04
C VAL A 42 5.08 -9.62 -10.67
N ASN A 43 4.36 -8.52 -10.55
CA ASN A 43 4.91 -7.25 -10.05
C ASN A 43 4.51 -7.07 -8.59
N PHE A 44 5.50 -6.82 -7.74
CA PHE A 44 5.29 -6.47 -6.34
C PHE A 44 5.27 -4.96 -6.21
N ILE A 45 4.09 -4.39 -5.96
CA ILE A 45 3.89 -2.94 -5.97
C ILE A 45 3.81 -2.42 -4.53
N PRO A 46 4.80 -1.62 -4.07
CA PRO A 46 4.73 -0.97 -2.77
C PRO A 46 3.58 0.03 -2.72
N CYS A 47 2.81 -0.03 -1.64
CA CYS A 47 1.64 0.80 -1.39
C CYS A 47 1.73 1.37 0.01
N VAL A 48 1.17 2.57 0.19
CA VAL A 48 1.01 3.20 1.50
C VAL A 48 -0.41 3.70 1.62
N ILE A 49 -1.05 3.42 2.76
CA ILE A 49 -2.39 3.90 3.09
C ILE A 49 -2.37 4.51 4.50
N PHE A 50 -3.27 5.45 4.74
CA PHE A 50 -3.29 6.24 5.98
C PHE A 50 -4.69 6.27 6.61
N ARG A 51 -4.74 6.72 7.87
CA ARG A 51 -5.96 7.02 8.65
C ARG A 51 -6.87 5.78 8.73
N ASN A 52 -8.18 6.00 8.83
CA ASN A 52 -9.18 4.95 9.00
C ASN A 52 -9.10 3.80 7.99
N GLN A 53 -8.60 4.06 6.76
CA GLN A 53 -8.44 2.99 5.78
C GLN A 53 -7.30 2.03 6.16
N ALA A 54 -6.22 2.54 6.77
CA ALA A 54 -5.15 1.71 7.33
C ALA A 54 -5.67 0.81 8.47
N ASP A 55 -6.44 1.40 9.40
CA ASP A 55 -7.01 0.66 10.53
C ASP A 55 -7.99 -0.43 10.06
N ASN A 56 -8.86 -0.09 9.10
CA ASN A 56 -9.78 -1.05 8.49
C ASN A 56 -9.04 -2.19 7.77
N MET A 57 -7.98 -1.88 7.03
CA MET A 57 -7.19 -2.93 6.38
C MET A 57 -6.56 -3.86 7.41
N PHE A 58 -5.96 -3.33 8.47
CA PHE A 58 -5.36 -4.16 9.52
C PHE A 58 -6.40 -5.06 10.23
N MET A 59 -7.61 -4.56 10.46
CA MET A 59 -8.67 -5.31 11.15
C MET A 59 -9.23 -6.48 10.33
N TYR A 60 -9.26 -6.36 9.00
CA TYR A 60 -10.01 -7.29 8.14
C TYR A 60 -9.18 -8.04 7.11
N LEU A 61 -7.96 -7.59 6.83
CA LEU A 61 -7.09 -8.18 5.82
C LEU A 61 -5.85 -8.80 6.44
N HIS A 62 -5.29 -9.76 5.74
CA HIS A 62 -4.09 -10.48 6.14
C HIS A 62 -3.25 -10.77 4.89
N LYS A 63 -2.07 -11.37 5.10
CA LYS A 63 -1.27 -11.88 3.99
C LYS A 63 -2.10 -12.79 3.09
N GLY A 64 -2.05 -12.52 1.79
CA GLY A 64 -2.79 -13.26 0.77
C GLY A 64 -4.15 -12.66 0.43
N SER A 65 -4.68 -11.72 1.22
CA SER A 65 -5.98 -11.11 0.94
C SER A 65 -6.01 -10.41 -0.42
N LYS A 66 -7.05 -10.66 -1.22
CA LYS A 66 -7.24 -10.02 -2.52
C LYS A 66 -7.93 -8.67 -2.34
N ILE A 67 -7.34 -7.63 -2.93
CA ILE A 67 -7.86 -6.27 -2.87
C ILE A 67 -7.80 -5.56 -4.21
N TYR A 68 -8.73 -4.63 -4.42
CA TYR A 68 -8.59 -3.54 -5.38
C TYR A 68 -8.08 -2.30 -4.64
N VAL A 69 -7.12 -1.60 -5.24
CA VAL A 69 -6.61 -0.32 -4.73
C VAL A 69 -6.68 0.76 -5.80
N GLU A 70 -6.99 1.97 -5.37
CA GLU A 70 -6.94 3.19 -6.18
C GLU A 70 -6.17 4.28 -5.44
N GLY A 71 -5.32 4.99 -6.17
CA GLY A 71 -4.43 5.98 -5.60
C GLY A 71 -3.63 6.75 -6.63
N SER A 72 -2.48 7.27 -6.22
CA SER A 72 -1.55 8.02 -7.06
C SER A 72 -0.12 7.48 -6.91
N LEU A 73 0.67 7.59 -7.97
CA LEU A 73 2.08 7.24 -7.94
C LEU A 73 2.89 8.34 -7.23
N SER A 74 3.71 7.97 -6.26
CA SER A 74 4.71 8.83 -5.63
C SER A 74 6.10 8.28 -5.89
N VAL A 75 7.01 9.16 -6.31
CA VAL A 75 8.43 8.85 -6.52
C VAL A 75 9.23 9.78 -5.64
N GLU A 76 9.91 9.23 -4.64
CA GLU A 76 10.72 9.96 -3.67
C GLU A 76 12.19 9.61 -3.83
N ARG A 77 13.07 10.62 -3.78
CA ARG A 77 14.50 10.41 -3.70
C ARG A 77 14.96 10.68 -2.28
N TYR A 78 15.75 9.79 -1.73
CA TYR A 78 16.31 9.91 -0.39
C TYR A 78 17.72 9.33 -0.35
N THR A 79 18.53 9.83 0.56
CA THR A 79 19.86 9.29 0.84
C THR A 79 19.72 8.26 1.95
N ASN A 80 20.22 7.04 1.73
CA ASN A 80 20.24 6.02 2.79
C ASN A 80 21.33 6.32 3.83
N SER A 81 21.39 5.51 4.88
CA SER A 81 22.41 5.61 5.95
C SER A 81 23.85 5.53 5.42
N ASP A 82 24.04 4.90 4.26
CA ASP A 82 25.35 4.65 3.66
C ASP A 82 25.80 5.80 2.72
N GLY A 83 25.00 6.87 2.62
CA GLY A 83 25.29 8.03 1.77
C GLY A 83 24.89 7.85 0.29
N GLU A 84 24.24 6.74 -0.07
CA GLU A 84 23.78 6.48 -1.44
C GLU A 84 22.41 7.11 -1.71
N ASN A 85 22.27 7.73 -2.88
CA ASN A 85 20.98 8.21 -3.36
C ASN A 85 20.12 7.04 -3.85
N LYS A 86 18.97 6.82 -3.21
CA LYS A 86 17.95 5.84 -3.59
C LYS A 86 16.70 6.53 -4.11
N THR A 87 15.97 5.83 -4.97
CA THR A 87 14.65 6.25 -5.46
C THR A 87 13.63 5.22 -5.00
N SER A 88 12.60 5.65 -4.27
CA SER A 88 11.45 4.84 -3.90
C SER A 88 10.25 5.21 -4.76
N THR A 89 9.61 4.21 -5.35
CA THR A 89 8.35 4.37 -6.09
C THR A 89 7.27 3.61 -5.34
N LYS A 90 6.22 4.31 -4.92
CA LYS A 90 5.11 3.75 -4.13
C LYS A 90 3.78 4.30 -4.60
N VAL A 91 2.71 3.54 -4.39
CA VAL A 91 1.34 3.99 -4.62
C VAL A 91 0.78 4.53 -3.31
N ILE A 92 0.38 5.81 -3.29
CA ILE A 92 -0.38 6.39 -2.18
C ILE A 92 -1.86 6.04 -2.40
N VAL A 93 -2.35 5.10 -1.61
CA VAL A 93 -3.69 4.54 -1.75
C VAL A 93 -4.70 5.46 -1.06
N GLN A 94 -5.77 5.77 -1.80
CA GLN A 94 -6.89 6.61 -1.34
C GLN A 94 -8.15 5.79 -1.14
N LYS A 95 -8.27 4.66 -1.86
CA LYS A 95 -9.42 3.77 -1.78
C LYS A 95 -8.97 2.33 -1.90
N VAL A 96 -9.53 1.48 -1.05
CA VAL A 96 -9.37 0.03 -1.09
C VAL A 96 -10.74 -0.65 -1.10
N ILE A 97 -10.88 -1.72 -1.88
CA ILE A 97 -12.05 -2.59 -1.87
C ILE A 97 -11.56 -4.01 -1.61
N PHE A 98 -12.16 -4.66 -0.62
CA PHE A 98 -11.82 -6.03 -0.24
C PHE A 98 -12.55 -6.98 -1.18
N LEU A 99 -11.81 -7.89 -1.81
CA LEU A 99 -12.34 -8.81 -2.83
C LEU A 99 -12.37 -10.26 -2.35
N ASP A 100 -11.93 -10.53 -1.11
CA ASP A 100 -12.05 -11.85 -0.51
C ASP A 100 -13.52 -12.16 -0.21
N ASN A 101 -13.94 -13.36 -0.59
CA ASN A 101 -15.31 -13.82 -0.41
C ASN A 101 -15.48 -14.29 1.04
N LYS A 102 -16.39 -13.68 1.81
CA LYS A 102 -16.70 -14.04 3.21
C LYS A 102 -17.35 -15.44 3.39
N ASN A 103 -17.38 -16.27 2.35
CA ASN A 103 -17.99 -17.60 2.37
C ASN A 103 -16.95 -18.71 2.54
N LYS A 104 -16.26 -18.72 3.68
CA LYS A 104 -15.57 -19.90 4.17
C LYS A 104 -15.85 -20.10 5.64
#